data_AF-A0A151DYB3-F1
#
_entry.id   AF-A0A151DYB3-F1
#
_cell.length_a   1.000
_cell.length_b   1.000
_cell.length_c   1.000
_cell.angle_alpha   90.00
_cell.angle_beta   90.00
_cell.angle_gamma   90.00
#
_symmetry.space_group_name_H-M   'P 1'
#
loop_
_entity.id
_entity.type
_entity.pdbx_description
1 polymer ?
#
loop_
_entity_poly.entity_id
_entity_poly.type
_entity_poly.pdbx_seq_one_letter_code
_entity_poly.pdbx_strand_id
1 'polypeptide(L)'
;MAQRGIREFDGKKMLAKYWTEYFGKGFNYPGKIVLVDPNTKLDDLPKKNKWLMDEKLVVKPDQLFGKRGKHGLIKANATFAEAKKWIKERMNKETKVGKVTGVLSHFIIEPYVQHKGEYYVAIKSNREGDTIYFSNHGGVDIESVWKTVAEIQVSVDENIDKINIENKLPKDTPKEHKKMFADFIKGLFKFYRELNYAYLEINPFAVTGKNIVPLDLVARLDDTGHFESSGKWGDITFPAPFGRKLSKEEEYIKMMDEKSGASLKLTVLNPKGRVWTMVAGGGGSVIYTDTIVDLGYRDELANYGEYSGNPTTDLTYEYAKTILDLMTREKDPKGRPKFLLVGGGIANFTDVAKTFTGITMALKDYKKKLIDTKVKIYVRRGGPNYQEGLRIMKDLGKELGVPIEVYGPETHMTRIVNMALEGK
;
A
#
# COMPACT_ATOMS: atom_id res chain seq x y z
N MET A 1 -0.92 -11.86 4.93
CA MET A 1 -1.76 -10.75 5.37
C MET A 1 -1.03 -9.45 5.10
N ALA A 2 -1.38 -8.73 4.03
CA ALA A 2 -0.89 -7.37 3.85
C ALA A 2 -2.06 -6.41 4.09
N GLN A 3 -1.95 -5.61 5.15
CA GLN A 3 -2.91 -4.55 5.43
C GLN A 3 -2.71 -3.43 4.41
N ARG A 4 -3.61 -3.30 3.44
CA ARG A 4 -3.50 -2.30 2.37
C ARG A 4 -4.50 -1.17 2.58
N GLY A 5 -3.99 0.06 2.48
CA GLY A 5 -4.83 1.25 2.53
C GLY A 5 -5.77 1.32 1.34
N ILE A 6 -7.01 1.73 1.59
CA ILE A 6 -8.01 2.06 0.58
C ILE A 6 -8.34 3.55 0.63
N ARG A 7 -8.89 4.08 -0.46
CA ARG A 7 -9.32 5.49 -0.49
C ARG A 7 -10.44 5.73 0.51
N GLU A 8 -10.54 6.96 1.00
CA GLU A 8 -11.68 7.38 1.80
C GLU A 8 -12.98 7.20 1.00
N PHE A 9 -12.94 7.50 -0.30
CA PHE A 9 -14.03 7.25 -1.23
C PHE A 9 -14.55 5.81 -1.17
N ASP A 10 -13.66 4.83 -1.28
CA ASP A 10 -14.02 3.41 -1.33
C ASP A 10 -14.61 2.95 0.01
N GLY A 11 -13.98 3.34 1.12
CA GLY A 11 -14.47 3.06 2.48
C GLY A 11 -15.86 3.62 2.72
N LYS A 12 -16.10 4.88 2.33
CA LYS A 12 -17.40 5.54 2.46
C LYS A 12 -18.45 4.96 1.52
N LYS A 13 -18.09 4.58 0.29
CA LYS A 13 -19.02 3.89 -0.63
C LYS A 13 -19.44 2.53 -0.07
N MET A 14 -18.52 1.77 0.52
CA MET A 14 -18.85 0.52 1.20
C MET A 14 -19.77 0.77 2.41
N LEU A 15 -19.47 1.75 3.26
CA LEU A 15 -20.36 2.12 4.36
C LEU A 15 -21.76 2.47 3.87
N ALA A 16 -21.89 3.29 2.82
CA ALA A 16 -23.20 3.64 2.26
C ALA A 16 -23.95 2.44 1.68
N LYS A 17 -23.25 1.56 0.95
CA LYS A 17 -23.83 0.36 0.34
C LYS A 17 -24.39 -0.60 1.39
N TYR A 18 -23.66 -0.80 2.48
CA TYR A 18 -24.01 -1.75 3.54
C TYR A 18 -24.59 -1.10 4.80
N TRP A 19 -24.98 0.17 4.72
CA TRP A 19 -25.39 0.93 5.90
C TRP A 19 -26.58 0.27 6.61
N THR A 20 -27.64 -0.03 5.85
CA THR A 20 -28.86 -0.64 6.39
C THR A 20 -28.61 -2.04 6.97
N GLU A 21 -27.66 -2.79 6.39
CA GLU A 21 -27.32 -4.15 6.82
C GLU A 21 -26.71 -4.15 8.23
N TYR A 22 -25.76 -3.24 8.51
CA TYR A 22 -25.01 -3.25 9.77
C TYR A 22 -25.51 -2.25 10.82
N PHE A 23 -26.06 -1.11 10.41
CA PHE A 23 -26.49 -0.04 11.31
C PHE A 23 -28.01 0.04 11.47
N GLY A 24 -28.76 -0.76 10.69
CA GLY A 24 -30.22 -0.79 10.69
C GLY A 24 -30.87 0.45 10.04
N LYS A 25 -32.20 0.53 10.12
CA LYS A 25 -33.00 1.61 9.49
C LYS A 25 -33.07 2.90 10.32
N GLY A 26 -32.50 2.90 11.52
CA GLY A 26 -32.57 4.04 12.44
C GLY A 26 -31.66 5.21 12.06
N PHE A 27 -30.64 4.94 11.23
CA PHE A 27 -29.67 5.91 10.74
C PHE A 27 -29.71 5.97 9.22
N ASN A 28 -29.49 7.14 8.64
CA ASN A 28 -29.34 7.27 7.19
C ASN A 28 -27.97 7.85 6.83
N TYR A 29 -27.21 7.11 6.01
CA TYR A 29 -26.02 7.62 5.34
C TYR A 29 -26.21 7.51 3.83
N PRO A 30 -26.58 8.60 3.13
CA PRO A 30 -27.00 8.53 1.73
C PRO A 30 -25.86 8.29 0.74
N GLY A 31 -24.60 8.22 1.19
CA GLY A 31 -23.45 7.96 0.30
C GLY A 31 -23.22 9.03 -0.77
N LYS A 32 -23.61 10.28 -0.48
CA LYS A 32 -23.37 11.45 -1.33
C LYS A 32 -21.87 11.79 -1.33
N ILE A 33 -21.14 11.13 -2.20
CA ILE A 33 -19.71 11.32 -2.40
C ILE A 33 -19.35 11.09 -3.87
N VAL A 34 -18.51 11.96 -4.40
CA VAL A 34 -17.97 11.89 -5.76
C VAL A 34 -16.45 11.88 -5.71
N LEU A 35 -15.82 10.91 -6.37
CA LEU A 35 -14.39 10.91 -6.66
C LEU A 35 -14.12 11.70 -7.94
N VAL A 36 -13.09 12.52 -7.93
CA VAL A 36 -12.61 13.31 -9.06
C VAL A 36 -11.15 12.98 -9.29
N ASP A 37 -10.83 12.57 -10.51
CA ASP A 37 -9.49 12.28 -11.01
C ASP A 37 -9.14 13.18 -12.22
N PRO A 38 -7.94 13.07 -12.83
CA PRO A 38 -7.56 13.88 -13.99
C PRO A 38 -8.41 13.65 -15.25
N ASN A 39 -9.13 12.53 -15.33
CA ASN A 39 -9.98 12.16 -16.47
C ASN A 39 -11.44 12.61 -16.26
N THR A 40 -11.78 13.08 -15.07
CA THR A 40 -13.14 13.47 -14.69
C THR A 40 -13.53 14.79 -15.34
N LYS A 41 -14.59 14.76 -16.15
CA LYS A 41 -15.24 15.98 -16.67
C LYS A 41 -16.07 16.63 -15.57
N LEU A 42 -15.45 17.55 -14.83
CA LEU A 42 -16.07 18.25 -13.70
C LEU A 42 -17.45 18.85 -14.04
N ASP A 43 -17.61 19.43 -15.23
CA ASP A 43 -18.88 20.04 -15.68
C ASP A 43 -20.03 19.05 -15.87
N ASP A 44 -19.73 17.75 -16.02
CA ASP A 44 -20.75 16.72 -16.18
C ASP A 44 -21.23 16.15 -14.83
N LEU A 45 -20.52 16.42 -13.72
CA LEU A 45 -20.86 15.85 -12.41
C LEU A 45 -22.27 16.21 -11.93
N PRO A 46 -22.76 17.46 -12.06
CA PRO A 46 -24.11 17.81 -11.62
C PRO A 46 -25.23 17.06 -12.37
N LYS A 47 -24.97 16.60 -13.60
CA LYS A 47 -25.96 15.84 -14.39
C LYS A 47 -26.32 14.50 -13.72
N LYS A 48 -25.33 13.89 -13.03
CA LYS A 48 -25.49 12.62 -12.29
C LYS A 48 -25.72 12.83 -10.80
N ASN A 49 -25.29 13.96 -10.25
CA ASN A 49 -25.30 14.27 -8.83
C ASN A 49 -25.91 15.65 -8.59
N LYS A 50 -27.23 15.77 -8.72
CA LYS A 50 -27.95 17.05 -8.61
C LYS A 50 -27.63 17.82 -7.32
N TRP A 51 -27.48 17.09 -6.21
CA TRP A 51 -27.14 17.62 -4.89
C TRP A 51 -25.86 18.47 -4.84
N LEU A 52 -24.95 18.32 -5.81
CA LEU A 52 -23.77 19.18 -5.92
C LEU A 52 -24.14 20.66 -6.09
N MET A 53 -25.27 20.96 -6.72
CA MET A 53 -25.73 22.33 -6.98
C MET A 53 -26.58 22.89 -5.83
N ASP A 54 -27.25 22.01 -5.09
CA ASP A 54 -28.24 22.38 -4.09
C ASP A 54 -27.64 22.54 -2.68
N GLU A 55 -26.53 21.83 -2.41
CA GLU A 55 -25.92 21.75 -1.09
C GLU A 55 -24.58 22.48 -1.04
N LYS A 56 -24.21 22.97 0.15
CA LYS A 56 -22.83 23.36 0.43
C LYS A 56 -21.96 22.12 0.48
N LEU A 57 -20.70 22.26 0.08
CA LEU A 57 -19.78 21.16 -0.17
C LEU A 57 -18.51 21.28 0.66
N VAL A 58 -17.89 20.13 0.90
CA VAL A 58 -16.50 19.97 1.30
C VAL A 58 -15.76 19.31 0.14
N VAL A 59 -14.57 19.84 -0.17
CA VAL A 59 -13.64 19.21 -1.11
C VAL A 59 -12.28 19.03 -0.47
N LYS A 60 -11.69 17.84 -0.65
CA LYS A 60 -10.41 17.45 -0.08
C LYS A 60 -9.71 16.38 -0.94
N PRO A 61 -8.37 16.29 -0.95
CA PRO A 61 -7.66 15.21 -1.61
C PRO A 61 -7.91 13.85 -0.94
N ASP A 62 -7.82 12.79 -1.74
CA ASP A 62 -8.02 11.41 -1.30
C ASP A 62 -6.90 10.50 -1.85
N GLN A 63 -5.72 10.59 -1.21
CA GLN A 63 -4.51 9.86 -1.62
C GLN A 63 -3.75 9.26 -0.43
N LEU A 64 -4.47 8.69 0.55
CA LEU A 64 -3.87 7.95 1.68
C LEU A 64 -2.91 8.77 2.56
N PHE A 65 -3.22 10.04 2.82
CA PHE A 65 -2.49 10.84 3.80
C PHE A 65 -3.46 11.58 4.73
N GLY A 66 -3.10 11.68 6.01
CA GLY A 66 -3.88 12.35 7.03
C GLY A 66 -3.57 13.85 7.15
N LYS A 67 -4.14 14.50 8.17
CA LYS A 67 -3.84 15.89 8.55
C LYS A 67 -4.06 16.92 7.44
N ARG A 68 -4.98 16.64 6.51
CA ARG A 68 -5.35 17.50 5.37
C ARG A 68 -5.70 18.93 5.80
N GLY A 69 -6.42 19.09 6.91
CA GLY A 69 -6.74 20.40 7.49
C GLY A 69 -5.50 21.22 7.86
N LYS A 70 -4.51 20.61 8.54
CA LYS A 70 -3.24 21.26 8.92
C LYS A 70 -2.40 21.68 7.71
N HIS A 71 -2.63 21.09 6.54
CA HIS A 71 -1.95 21.42 5.29
C HIS A 71 -2.75 22.35 4.37
N GLY A 72 -3.90 22.88 4.80
CA GLY A 72 -4.75 23.73 3.95
C GLY A 72 -5.35 22.99 2.75
N LEU A 73 -5.49 21.67 2.87
CA LEU A 73 -6.00 20.77 1.82
C LEU A 73 -7.46 20.37 2.05
N ILE A 74 -8.23 21.24 2.71
CA ILE A 74 -9.69 21.09 2.86
C ILE A 74 -10.32 22.44 2.54
N LYS A 75 -11.29 22.45 1.63
CA LYS A 75 -12.15 23.61 1.40
C LYS A 75 -13.58 23.21 1.80
N ALA A 76 -14.03 23.76 2.92
CA ALA A 76 -15.36 23.52 3.47
C ALA A 76 -16.33 24.66 3.13
N ASN A 77 -17.63 24.39 3.27
CA ASN A 77 -18.73 25.34 3.03
C ASN A 77 -18.66 26.02 1.65
N ALA A 78 -18.33 25.25 0.62
CA ALA A 78 -18.15 25.74 -0.75
C ALA A 78 -19.38 25.48 -1.62
N THR A 79 -19.62 26.32 -2.61
CA THR A 79 -20.47 26.00 -3.77
C THR A 79 -19.74 25.04 -4.73
N PHE A 80 -20.48 24.40 -5.64
CA PHE A 80 -19.86 23.56 -6.67
C PHE A 80 -18.85 24.32 -7.53
N ALA A 81 -19.15 25.58 -7.89
CA ALA A 81 -18.24 26.42 -8.67
C ALA A 81 -16.91 26.66 -7.94
N GLU A 82 -16.97 26.95 -6.64
CA GLU A 82 -15.78 27.13 -5.80
C GLU A 82 -15.00 25.82 -5.64
N ALA A 83 -15.68 24.69 -5.41
CA ALA A 83 -15.04 23.38 -5.30
C ALA A 83 -14.32 23.01 -6.61
N LYS A 84 -14.98 23.21 -7.75
CA LYS A 84 -14.40 23.01 -9.09
C LYS A 84 -13.15 23.86 -9.31
N LYS A 85 -13.21 25.15 -8.98
CA LYS A 85 -12.05 26.06 -9.06
C LYS A 85 -10.91 25.58 -8.17
N TRP A 86 -11.22 25.23 -6.93
CA TRP A 86 -10.24 24.77 -5.94
C TRP A 86 -9.51 23.49 -6.36
N ILE A 87 -10.24 22.53 -6.97
CA ILE A 87 -9.66 21.31 -7.55
C ILE A 87 -8.73 21.67 -8.71
N LYS A 88 -9.19 22.47 -9.69
CA LYS A 88 -8.37 22.84 -10.86
C LYS A 88 -7.07 23.53 -10.47
N GLU A 89 -7.09 24.34 -9.43
CA GLU A 89 -5.90 25.03 -8.92
C GLU A 89 -4.87 24.09 -8.27
N ARG A 90 -5.23 22.85 -7.92
CA ARG A 90 -4.37 21.90 -7.17
C ARG A 90 -4.10 20.60 -7.91
N MET A 91 -5.01 20.18 -8.78
CA MET A 91 -4.87 18.96 -9.55
C MET A 91 -3.62 19.02 -10.42
N ASN A 92 -2.89 17.91 -10.47
CA ASN A 92 -1.61 17.71 -11.13
C ASN A 92 -0.49 18.63 -10.64
N LYS A 93 -0.65 19.26 -9.47
CA LYS A 93 0.42 20.04 -8.84
C LYS A 93 1.13 19.23 -7.77
N GLU A 94 2.44 19.42 -7.73
CA GLU A 94 3.28 18.89 -6.66
C GLU A 94 2.95 19.57 -5.33
N THR A 95 2.81 18.79 -4.27
CA THR A 95 2.43 19.25 -2.94
C THR A 95 3.24 18.49 -1.90
N LYS A 96 3.80 19.24 -0.95
CA LYS A 96 4.53 18.68 0.19
C LYS A 96 3.60 18.47 1.37
N VAL A 97 3.53 17.25 1.86
CA VAL A 97 2.78 16.83 3.05
C VAL A 97 3.77 16.21 4.04
N GLY A 98 4.08 16.94 5.11
CA GLY A 98 5.15 16.57 6.04
C GLY A 98 6.52 16.48 5.34
N LYS A 99 7.12 15.27 5.34
CA LYS A 99 8.40 14.99 4.68
C LYS A 99 8.25 14.45 3.25
N VAL A 100 7.02 14.19 2.81
CA VAL A 100 6.73 13.54 1.54
C VAL A 100 6.23 14.57 0.54
N THR A 101 6.76 14.52 -0.67
CA THR A 101 6.31 15.34 -1.79
C THR A 101 5.63 14.44 -2.81
N GLY A 102 4.45 14.83 -3.28
CA GLY A 102 3.69 14.06 -4.27
C GLY A 102 2.76 14.93 -5.08
N VAL A 103 2.23 14.38 -6.18
CA VAL A 103 1.28 15.08 -7.04
C VAL A 103 -0.15 14.82 -6.58
N LEU A 104 -0.92 15.88 -6.38
CA LEU A 104 -2.35 15.79 -6.12
C LEU A 104 -3.10 15.42 -7.40
N SER A 105 -3.77 14.29 -7.43
CA SER A 105 -4.50 13.77 -8.60
C SER A 105 -5.93 13.38 -8.29
N HIS A 106 -6.23 12.96 -7.06
CA HIS A 106 -7.55 12.44 -6.67
C HIS A 106 -8.14 13.29 -5.56
N PHE A 107 -9.39 13.68 -5.73
CA PHE A 107 -10.15 14.51 -4.80
C PHE A 107 -11.53 13.90 -4.57
N ILE A 108 -12.08 14.14 -3.38
CA ILE A 108 -13.47 13.80 -3.07
C ILE A 108 -14.27 15.07 -2.82
N ILE A 109 -15.52 15.06 -3.28
CA ILE A 109 -16.52 16.09 -3.04
C ILE A 109 -17.66 15.44 -2.26
N GLU A 110 -18.05 16.05 -1.14
CA GLU A 110 -19.10 15.59 -0.23
C GLU A 110 -19.93 16.78 0.26
N PRO A 111 -21.17 16.57 0.74
CA PRO A 111 -21.94 17.61 1.42
C PRO A 111 -21.20 18.16 2.64
N TYR A 112 -21.25 19.48 2.81
CA TYR A 112 -20.85 20.14 4.04
C TYR A 112 -21.89 19.90 5.12
N VAL A 113 -21.43 19.42 6.27
CA VAL A 113 -22.25 19.11 7.41
C VAL A 113 -22.05 20.20 8.45
N GLN A 114 -23.07 21.00 8.72
CA GLN A 114 -23.04 21.91 9.86
C GLN A 114 -23.27 21.11 11.15
N HIS A 115 -22.33 21.17 12.07
CA HIS A 115 -22.36 20.41 13.32
C HIS A 115 -21.71 21.19 14.46
N LYS A 116 -22.03 20.79 15.70
CA LYS A 116 -21.49 21.40 16.93
C LYS A 116 -20.44 20.54 17.63
N GLY A 117 -20.43 19.23 17.39
CA GLY A 117 -19.56 18.29 18.07
C GLY A 117 -18.96 17.29 17.07
N GLU A 118 -17.69 16.98 17.30
CA GLU A 118 -16.90 16.00 16.55
C GLU A 118 -16.51 14.86 17.47
N TYR A 119 -16.71 13.63 17.01
CA TYR A 119 -16.47 12.41 17.76
C TYR A 119 -15.47 11.53 17.02
N TYR A 120 -14.86 10.61 17.75
CA TYR A 120 -13.83 9.72 17.24
C TYR A 120 -14.22 8.27 17.44
N VAL A 121 -14.04 7.44 16.41
CA VAL A 121 -14.01 5.99 16.55
C VAL A 121 -12.92 5.39 15.67
N ALA A 122 -12.21 4.40 16.20
CA ALA A 122 -11.34 3.54 15.40
C ALA A 122 -11.43 2.09 15.85
N ILE A 123 -11.18 1.16 14.94
CA ILE A 123 -11.09 -0.27 15.18
C ILE A 123 -9.77 -0.74 14.58
N LYS A 124 -8.99 -1.46 15.38
CA LYS A 124 -7.68 -1.96 14.98
C LYS A 124 -7.50 -3.40 15.45
N SER A 125 -7.13 -4.28 14.52
CA SER A 125 -6.78 -5.65 14.85
C SER A 125 -5.47 -5.73 15.62
N ASN A 126 -5.46 -6.65 16.59
CA ASN A 126 -4.30 -7.06 17.35
C ASN A 126 -4.28 -8.60 17.43
N ARG A 127 -3.31 -9.17 18.14
CA ARG A 127 -3.15 -10.63 18.22
C ARG A 127 -4.32 -11.32 18.94
N GLU A 128 -4.91 -10.66 19.91
CA GLU A 128 -5.94 -11.21 20.80
C GLU A 128 -7.36 -10.87 20.35
N GLY A 129 -7.52 -10.26 19.16
CA GLY A 129 -8.80 -9.84 18.60
C GLY A 129 -8.71 -8.41 18.05
N ASP A 130 -9.64 -7.56 18.45
CA ASP A 130 -9.77 -6.21 17.92
C ASP A 130 -10.02 -5.19 19.04
N THR A 131 -9.31 -4.06 18.99
CA THR A 131 -9.54 -2.96 19.93
C THR A 131 -10.36 -1.88 19.26
N ILE A 132 -11.48 -1.52 19.87
CA ILE A 132 -12.29 -0.36 19.52
C ILE A 132 -11.85 0.82 20.40
N TYR A 133 -11.52 1.94 19.77
CA TYR A 133 -11.19 3.20 20.40
C TYR A 133 -12.35 4.17 20.18
N PHE A 134 -12.78 4.89 21.22
CA PHE A 134 -13.85 5.87 21.13
C PHE A 134 -13.57 7.13 21.95
N SER A 135 -13.87 8.33 21.42
CA SER A 135 -13.80 9.57 22.19
C SER A 135 -14.89 10.58 21.79
N ASN A 136 -15.32 11.38 22.76
CA ASN A 136 -16.23 12.52 22.54
C ASN A 136 -15.51 13.78 22.02
N HIS A 137 -14.18 13.72 21.86
CA HIS A 137 -13.33 14.82 21.45
C HIS A 137 -12.59 14.48 20.16
N GLY A 138 -13.34 14.23 19.09
CA GLY A 138 -12.79 13.94 17.76
C GLY A 138 -12.17 15.16 17.08
N GLY A 139 -11.66 14.94 15.87
CA GLY A 139 -11.12 15.99 15.01
C GLY A 139 -9.59 16.02 14.96
N VAL A 140 -9.09 17.20 14.60
CA VAL A 140 -7.71 17.44 14.13
C VAL A 140 -6.64 17.24 15.23
N ASP A 141 -7.04 17.27 16.50
CA ASP A 141 -6.15 17.20 17.67
C ASP A 141 -6.48 16.04 18.63
N ILE A 142 -7.07 14.96 18.12
CA ILE A 142 -7.37 13.74 18.90
C ILE A 142 -6.14 13.22 19.66
N GLU A 143 -4.94 13.36 19.10
CA GLU A 143 -3.70 12.87 19.74
C GLU A 143 -3.39 13.63 21.06
N SER A 144 -3.88 14.86 21.22
CA SER A 144 -3.69 15.65 22.44
C SER A 144 -4.59 15.23 23.60
N VAL A 145 -5.69 14.54 23.29
CA VAL A 145 -6.73 14.12 24.25
C VAL A 145 -6.79 12.60 24.39
N TRP A 146 -5.72 11.88 24.02
CA TRP A 146 -5.70 10.41 24.01
C TRP A 146 -6.09 9.78 25.36
N LYS A 147 -5.78 10.45 26.48
CA LYS A 147 -6.17 10.01 27.83
C LYS A 147 -7.68 9.92 28.06
N THR A 148 -8.48 10.56 27.21
CA THR A 148 -9.95 10.54 27.26
C THR A 148 -10.56 9.44 26.39
N VAL A 149 -9.73 8.78 25.56
CA VAL A 149 -10.19 7.73 24.64
C VAL A 149 -10.51 6.48 25.44
N ALA A 150 -11.74 6.00 25.28
CA ALA A 150 -12.15 4.70 25.78
C ALA A 150 -11.58 3.59 24.87
N GLU A 151 -11.03 2.55 25.49
CA GLU A 151 -10.53 1.37 24.80
C GLU A 151 -11.40 0.16 25.15
N ILE A 152 -11.95 -0.48 24.14
CA ILE A 152 -12.86 -1.63 24.27
C ILE A 152 -12.28 -2.78 23.46
N GLN A 153 -11.65 -3.73 24.14
CA GLN A 153 -11.19 -4.96 23.52
C GLN A 153 -12.39 -5.89 23.25
N VAL A 154 -12.40 -6.46 22.04
CA VAL A 154 -13.26 -7.56 21.62
C VAL A 154 -12.33 -8.73 21.31
N SER A 155 -12.42 -9.81 22.10
CA SER A 155 -11.53 -10.95 21.94
C SER A 155 -11.86 -11.75 20.67
N VAL A 156 -10.91 -12.57 20.21
CA VAL A 156 -11.17 -13.55 19.13
C VAL A 156 -12.44 -14.35 19.45
N ASP A 157 -13.31 -14.53 18.46
CA ASP A 157 -14.62 -15.19 18.53
C ASP A 157 -15.65 -14.56 19.49
N GLU A 158 -15.34 -13.45 20.15
CA GLU A 158 -16.30 -12.76 21.01
C GLU A 158 -17.41 -12.10 20.17
N ASN A 159 -18.66 -12.27 20.61
CA ASN A 159 -19.78 -11.59 19.99
C ASN A 159 -19.97 -10.20 20.60
N ILE A 160 -19.73 -9.17 19.80
CA ILE A 160 -19.89 -7.75 20.16
C ILE A 160 -21.27 -7.41 20.74
N ASP A 161 -22.32 -8.15 20.39
CA ASP A 161 -23.67 -7.91 20.92
C ASP A 161 -23.76 -8.18 22.43
N LYS A 162 -22.93 -9.09 22.95
CA LYS A 162 -22.85 -9.43 24.38
C LYS A 162 -22.06 -8.40 25.20
N ILE A 163 -21.31 -7.51 24.56
CA ILE A 163 -20.56 -6.46 25.24
C ILE A 163 -21.49 -5.28 25.52
N ASN A 164 -21.49 -4.81 26.77
CA ASN A 164 -22.16 -3.58 27.16
C ASN A 164 -21.31 -2.36 26.79
N ILE A 165 -21.46 -1.90 25.55
CA ILE A 165 -20.72 -0.74 25.02
C ILE A 165 -21.09 0.55 25.75
N GLU A 166 -22.37 0.76 26.11
CA GLU A 166 -22.83 2.00 26.77
C GLU A 166 -22.08 2.29 28.09
N ASN A 167 -21.73 1.25 28.84
CA ASN A 167 -20.97 1.35 30.09
C ASN A 167 -19.47 1.56 29.90
N LYS A 168 -18.95 1.33 28.69
CA LYS A 168 -17.54 1.49 28.36
C LYS A 168 -17.23 2.80 27.62
N LEU A 169 -18.25 3.58 27.25
CA LEU A 169 -18.06 4.92 26.67
C LEU A 169 -17.44 5.89 27.70
N PRO A 170 -16.73 6.94 27.26
CA PRO A 170 -16.17 7.96 28.15
C PRO A 170 -17.25 8.56 29.09
N LYS A 171 -16.82 8.96 30.29
CA LYS A 171 -17.74 9.40 31.35
C LYS A 171 -18.55 10.64 30.97
N ASP A 172 -17.97 11.50 30.13
CA ASP A 172 -18.52 12.74 29.61
C ASP A 172 -19.43 12.53 28.39
N THR A 173 -19.66 11.28 27.94
CA THR A 173 -20.59 11.02 26.82
C THR A 173 -22.02 11.46 27.18
N PRO A 174 -22.66 12.33 26.36
CA PRO A 174 -24.02 12.79 26.61
C PRO A 174 -25.00 11.62 26.71
N LYS A 175 -25.88 11.66 27.73
CA LYS A 175 -26.78 10.53 28.06
C LYS A 175 -27.69 10.17 26.89
N GLU A 176 -28.16 11.17 26.17
CA GLU A 176 -29.00 11.06 24.98
C GLU A 176 -28.30 10.40 23.79
N HIS A 177 -26.95 10.43 23.75
CA HIS A 177 -26.17 9.83 22.66
C HIS A 177 -25.62 8.44 23.01
N LYS A 178 -25.59 8.03 24.28
CA LYS A 178 -24.98 6.75 24.71
C LYS A 178 -25.48 5.55 23.91
N LYS A 179 -26.81 5.39 23.83
CA LYS A 179 -27.43 4.28 23.08
C LYS A 179 -27.11 4.37 21.59
N MET A 180 -27.21 5.57 21.02
CA MET A 180 -26.90 5.82 19.60
C MET A 180 -25.46 5.42 19.26
N PHE A 181 -24.48 5.80 20.10
CA PHE A 181 -23.08 5.45 19.90
C PHE A 181 -22.81 3.97 20.12
N ALA A 182 -23.42 3.36 21.13
CA ALA A 182 -23.29 1.93 21.36
C ALA A 182 -23.81 1.11 20.16
N ASP A 183 -25.01 1.42 19.66
CA ASP A 183 -25.60 0.75 18.50
C ASP A 183 -24.75 0.97 17.24
N PHE A 184 -24.23 2.19 17.03
CA PHE A 184 -23.33 2.49 15.92
C PHE A 184 -22.01 1.73 16.00
N ILE A 185 -21.37 1.68 17.16
CA ILE A 185 -20.10 0.94 17.37
C ILE A 185 -20.29 -0.55 17.12
N LYS A 186 -21.41 -1.14 17.60
CA LYS A 186 -21.73 -2.56 17.35
C LYS A 186 -21.89 -2.84 15.85
N GLY A 187 -22.61 -1.98 15.12
CA GLY A 187 -22.76 -2.08 13.68
C GLY A 187 -21.43 -1.92 12.94
N LEU A 188 -20.63 -0.91 13.33
CA LEU A 188 -19.33 -0.64 12.72
C LEU A 188 -18.37 -1.80 12.92
N PHE A 189 -18.39 -2.45 14.09
CA PHE A 189 -17.58 -3.64 14.37
C PHE A 189 -17.96 -4.83 13.49
N LYS A 190 -19.26 -5.09 13.31
CA LYS A 190 -19.73 -6.15 12.41
C LYS A 190 -19.32 -5.88 10.96
N PHE A 191 -19.52 -4.65 10.49
CA PHE A 191 -19.06 -4.19 9.17
C PHE A 191 -17.54 -4.38 9.01
N TYR A 192 -16.75 -3.94 9.99
CA TYR A 192 -15.30 -4.07 10.02
C TYR A 192 -14.86 -5.54 9.84
N ARG A 193 -15.41 -6.43 10.67
CA ARG A 193 -15.03 -7.84 10.70
C ARG A 193 -15.48 -8.59 9.44
N GLU A 194 -16.73 -8.42 9.02
CA GLU A 194 -17.28 -9.16 7.88
C GLU A 194 -16.73 -8.72 6.52
N LEU A 195 -16.18 -7.50 6.43
CA LEU A 195 -15.52 -7.01 5.22
C LEU A 195 -14.00 -7.09 5.32
N ASN A 196 -13.44 -7.87 6.27
CA ASN A 196 -11.99 -8.09 6.38
C ASN A 196 -11.17 -6.79 6.46
N TYR A 197 -11.66 -5.81 7.22
CA TYR A 197 -10.86 -4.65 7.61
C TYR A 197 -9.82 -5.07 8.64
N ALA A 198 -8.63 -4.49 8.55
CA ALA A 198 -7.56 -4.61 9.54
C ALA A 198 -7.32 -3.31 10.32
N TYR A 199 -7.85 -2.20 9.79
CA TYR A 199 -7.91 -0.91 10.45
C TYR A 199 -9.05 -0.09 9.84
N LEU A 200 -9.86 0.54 10.69
CA LEU A 200 -10.91 1.46 10.27
C LEU A 200 -11.00 2.59 11.30
N GLU A 201 -10.78 3.81 10.85
CA GLU A 201 -10.87 5.02 11.66
C GLU A 201 -11.82 6.00 11.00
N ILE A 202 -12.72 6.57 11.80
CA ILE A 202 -13.62 7.65 11.41
C ILE A 202 -13.31 8.83 12.33
N ASN A 203 -12.55 9.79 11.81
CA ASN A 203 -12.08 10.93 12.58
C ASN A 203 -12.10 12.26 11.80
N PRO A 204 -13.12 13.11 12.00
CA PRO A 204 -14.25 12.94 12.92
C PRO A 204 -15.46 12.27 12.27
N PHE A 205 -16.41 11.84 13.10
CA PHE A 205 -17.82 11.81 12.71
C PHE A 205 -18.61 12.87 13.47
N ALA A 206 -19.72 13.31 12.89
CA ALA A 206 -20.63 14.26 13.49
C ALA A 206 -22.01 13.64 13.75
N VAL A 207 -22.74 14.22 14.70
CA VAL A 207 -24.16 13.90 14.96
C VAL A 207 -25.02 15.04 14.44
N THR A 208 -25.98 14.74 13.57
CA THR A 208 -26.93 15.70 13.00
C THR A 208 -28.36 15.20 13.19
N GLY A 209 -29.07 15.75 14.19
CA GLY A 209 -30.38 15.23 14.58
C GLY A 209 -30.25 13.78 15.05
N LYS A 210 -30.84 12.83 14.31
CA LYS A 210 -30.74 11.39 14.60
C LYS A 210 -29.66 10.66 13.79
N ASN A 211 -28.94 11.36 12.90
CA ASN A 211 -27.98 10.73 11.98
C ASN A 211 -26.55 10.87 12.48
N ILE A 212 -25.75 9.84 12.21
CA ILE A 212 -24.29 9.84 12.34
C ILE A 212 -23.71 10.04 10.95
N VAL A 213 -22.83 11.02 10.79
CA VAL A 213 -22.20 11.34 9.50
C VAL A 213 -20.69 11.22 9.60
N PRO A 214 -20.09 10.20 8.96
CA PRO A 214 -18.63 10.06 8.85
C PRO A 214 -18.05 11.22 8.03
N LEU A 215 -17.33 12.15 8.67
CA LEU A 215 -16.74 13.30 7.98
C LEU A 215 -15.39 12.96 7.36
N ASP A 216 -14.64 12.09 8.02
CA ASP A 216 -13.38 11.52 7.52
C ASP A 216 -13.38 10.00 7.69
N LEU A 217 -12.65 9.29 6.84
CA LEU A 217 -12.44 7.86 7.01
C LEU A 217 -11.04 7.46 6.52
N VAL A 218 -10.34 6.72 7.36
CA VAL A 218 -9.08 6.05 7.03
C VAL A 218 -9.28 4.56 7.22
N ALA A 219 -8.93 3.76 6.22
CA ALA A 219 -9.15 2.32 6.28
C ALA A 219 -8.02 1.52 5.65
N ARG A 220 -7.84 0.30 6.17
CA ARG A 220 -7.02 -0.75 5.59
C ARG A 220 -7.78 -2.06 5.57
N LEU A 221 -7.72 -2.77 4.46
CA LEU A 221 -8.24 -4.13 4.32
C LEU A 221 -7.07 -5.12 4.39
N ASP A 222 -7.33 -6.34 4.88
CA ASP A 222 -6.40 -7.46 4.66
C ASP A 222 -6.61 -7.98 3.24
N ASP A 223 -5.69 -7.63 2.33
CA ASP A 223 -5.80 -7.99 0.92
C ASP A 223 -5.92 -9.50 0.66
N THR A 224 -5.46 -10.34 1.59
CA THR A 224 -5.61 -11.79 1.49
C THR A 224 -7.04 -12.28 1.71
N GLY A 225 -7.91 -11.48 2.33
CA GLY A 225 -9.35 -11.75 2.46
C GLY A 225 -10.14 -11.53 1.17
N HIS A 226 -9.50 -11.16 0.06
CA HIS A 226 -10.18 -10.89 -1.20
C HIS A 226 -11.02 -12.08 -1.71
N PHE A 227 -10.54 -13.32 -1.54
CA PHE A 227 -11.28 -14.50 -2.00
C PHE A 227 -12.63 -14.68 -1.26
N GLU A 228 -12.72 -14.25 0.00
CA GLU A 228 -13.94 -14.32 0.82
C GLU A 228 -14.82 -13.08 0.64
N SER A 229 -14.21 -11.90 0.55
CA SER A 229 -14.90 -10.62 0.58
C SER A 229 -15.10 -9.97 -0.78
N SER A 230 -14.61 -10.55 -1.88
CA SER A 230 -14.72 -9.99 -3.25
C SER A 230 -16.14 -9.55 -3.61
N GLY A 231 -17.16 -10.36 -3.27
CA GLY A 231 -18.57 -10.01 -3.51
C GLY A 231 -19.04 -8.76 -2.75
N LYS A 232 -18.45 -8.49 -1.57
CA LYS A 232 -18.75 -7.28 -0.78
C LYS A 232 -17.90 -6.09 -1.21
N TRP A 233 -16.61 -6.30 -1.48
CA TRP A 233 -15.67 -5.26 -1.88
C TRP A 233 -15.92 -4.72 -3.29
N GLY A 234 -16.38 -5.57 -4.22
CA GLY A 234 -16.43 -5.23 -5.63
C GLY A 234 -15.03 -5.01 -6.21
N ASP A 235 -14.92 -4.08 -7.17
CA ASP A 235 -13.69 -3.75 -7.88
C ASP A 235 -12.78 -2.82 -7.06
N ILE A 236 -12.46 -3.21 -5.82
CA ILE A 236 -11.65 -2.37 -4.94
C ILE A 236 -10.20 -2.27 -5.45
N THR A 237 -9.61 -1.09 -5.30
CA THR A 237 -8.21 -0.84 -5.67
C THR A 237 -7.38 -0.50 -4.43
N PHE A 238 -6.10 -0.89 -4.46
CA PHE A 238 -5.14 -0.59 -3.41
C PHE A 238 -4.11 0.43 -3.92
N PRO A 239 -4.36 1.74 -3.73
CA PRO A 239 -3.46 2.76 -4.24
C PRO A 239 -2.12 2.76 -3.50
N ALA A 240 -1.08 3.21 -4.20
CA ALA A 240 0.21 3.45 -3.58
C ALA A 240 0.12 4.59 -2.54
N PRO A 241 1.01 4.60 -1.51
CA PRO A 241 1.13 5.72 -0.60
C PRO A 241 1.40 7.04 -1.33
N PHE A 242 0.92 8.16 -0.77
CA PHE A 242 1.20 9.48 -1.32
C PHE A 242 2.70 9.71 -1.55
N GLY A 243 3.05 10.41 -2.63
CA GLY A 243 4.44 10.66 -3.03
C GLY A 243 5.09 9.53 -3.83
N ARG A 244 4.43 8.37 -3.95
CA ARG A 244 4.90 7.29 -4.81
C ARG A 244 3.90 7.03 -5.93
N LYS A 245 4.39 7.09 -7.17
CA LYS A 245 3.69 6.55 -8.34
C LYS A 245 4.37 5.24 -8.69
N LEU A 246 3.59 4.17 -8.85
CA LEU A 246 4.14 2.94 -9.40
C LEU A 246 4.60 3.22 -10.84
N SER A 247 5.81 2.82 -11.15
CA SER A 247 6.31 2.71 -12.52
C SER A 247 5.55 1.62 -13.26
N LYS A 248 5.58 1.66 -14.60
CA LYS A 248 4.95 0.64 -15.45
C LYS A 248 5.49 -0.76 -15.12
N GLU A 249 6.75 -0.83 -14.74
CA GLU A 249 7.46 -2.05 -14.39
C GLU A 249 7.02 -2.58 -13.01
N GLU A 250 6.85 -1.70 -12.02
CA GLU A 250 6.27 -2.10 -10.73
C GLU A 250 4.81 -2.57 -10.86
N GLU A 251 4.01 -1.93 -11.73
CA GLU A 251 2.65 -2.38 -12.06
C GLU A 251 2.65 -3.75 -12.75
N TYR A 252 3.57 -3.98 -13.69
CA TYR A 252 3.71 -5.26 -14.39
C TYR A 252 4.08 -6.40 -13.44
N ILE A 253 5.08 -6.19 -12.55
CA ILE A 253 5.45 -7.19 -11.54
C ILE A 253 4.29 -7.45 -10.57
N LYS A 254 3.60 -6.39 -10.12
CA LYS A 254 2.42 -6.53 -9.25
C LYS A 254 1.30 -7.34 -9.90
N MET A 255 1.04 -7.13 -11.18
CA MET A 255 0.06 -7.92 -11.93
C MET A 255 0.46 -9.41 -12.00
N MET A 256 1.75 -9.73 -12.18
CA MET A 256 2.22 -11.12 -12.18
C MET A 256 2.10 -11.77 -10.81
N ASP A 257 2.42 -11.03 -9.74
CA ASP A 257 2.27 -11.45 -8.35
C ASP A 257 0.81 -11.80 -8.01
N GLU A 258 -0.15 -10.95 -8.41
CA GLU A 258 -1.58 -11.18 -8.17
C GLU A 258 -2.16 -12.40 -8.93
N LYS A 259 -1.44 -12.90 -9.94
CA LYS A 259 -1.86 -14.04 -10.79
C LYS A 259 -1.09 -15.33 -10.48
N SER A 260 -0.31 -15.36 -9.40
CA SER A 260 0.56 -16.48 -9.07
C SER A 260 0.45 -16.88 -7.59
N GLY A 261 0.72 -18.15 -7.28
CA GLY A 261 0.96 -18.60 -5.90
C GLY A 261 2.38 -18.25 -5.40
N ALA A 262 3.26 -17.81 -6.29
CA ALA A 262 4.57 -17.27 -5.95
C ALA A 262 4.46 -15.79 -5.53
N SER A 263 5.42 -15.32 -4.72
CA SER A 263 5.55 -13.90 -4.39
C SER A 263 6.56 -13.24 -5.32
N LEU A 264 6.16 -12.16 -5.98
CA LEU A 264 6.99 -11.34 -6.86
C LEU A 264 6.84 -9.87 -6.46
N LYS A 265 7.89 -9.26 -5.93
CA LYS A 265 7.85 -7.86 -5.49
C LYS A 265 8.96 -7.06 -6.15
N LEU A 266 8.64 -5.85 -6.58
CA LEU A 266 9.59 -4.88 -7.09
C LEU A 266 9.22 -3.48 -6.60
N THR A 267 10.23 -2.74 -6.17
CA THR A 267 10.18 -1.33 -5.83
C THR A 267 11.43 -0.67 -6.40
N VAL A 268 11.25 0.32 -7.26
CA VAL A 268 12.39 1.08 -7.82
C VAL A 268 12.68 2.26 -6.88
N LEU A 269 13.88 2.26 -6.29
CA LEU A 269 14.33 3.27 -5.32
C LEU A 269 15.09 4.40 -6.03
N ASN A 270 16.08 4.02 -6.84
CA ASN A 270 16.87 4.94 -7.64
C ASN A 270 17.09 4.32 -9.03
N PRO A 271 16.33 4.72 -10.06
CA PRO A 271 16.49 4.17 -11.42
C PRO A 271 17.90 4.35 -12.00
N LYS A 272 18.67 5.32 -11.49
CA LYS A 272 20.06 5.60 -11.88
C LYS A 272 21.09 4.94 -10.97
N GLY A 273 20.64 4.21 -9.95
CA GLY A 273 21.49 3.43 -9.07
C GLY A 273 22.28 2.39 -9.84
N ARG A 274 23.47 2.06 -9.33
CA ARG A 274 24.36 1.08 -9.97
C ARG A 274 24.33 -0.28 -9.28
N VAL A 275 23.71 -0.41 -8.10
CA VAL A 275 23.57 -1.67 -7.38
C VAL A 275 22.14 -2.18 -7.53
N TRP A 276 21.97 -3.27 -8.28
CA TRP A 276 20.69 -3.90 -8.54
C TRP A 276 20.63 -5.26 -7.86
N THR A 277 19.46 -5.60 -7.31
CA THR A 277 19.26 -6.86 -6.60
C THR A 277 18.16 -7.68 -7.24
N MET A 278 18.40 -8.98 -7.42
CA MET A 278 17.43 -9.99 -7.80
C MET A 278 17.57 -11.14 -6.80
N VAL A 279 16.99 -10.95 -5.61
CA VAL A 279 17.21 -11.82 -4.46
C VAL A 279 15.97 -12.67 -4.23
N ALA A 280 16.17 -13.98 -4.01
CA ALA A 280 15.05 -14.85 -3.70
C ALA A 280 14.80 -15.04 -2.20
N GLY A 281 13.54 -14.86 -1.80
CA GLY A 281 13.05 -14.91 -0.43
C GLY A 281 13.00 -13.53 0.22
N GLY A 282 11.85 -13.18 0.81
CA GLY A 282 11.65 -11.89 1.49
C GLY A 282 12.62 -11.61 2.65
N GLY A 283 12.96 -12.61 3.48
CA GLY A 283 14.00 -12.42 4.49
C GLY A 283 15.40 -12.21 3.89
N GLY A 284 15.69 -12.91 2.79
CA GLY A 284 16.95 -12.74 2.06
C GLY A 284 17.09 -11.34 1.49
N SER A 285 16.06 -10.83 0.79
CA SER A 285 16.12 -9.50 0.16
C SER A 285 16.35 -8.37 1.16
N VAL A 286 15.77 -8.46 2.36
CA VAL A 286 16.04 -7.51 3.45
C VAL A 286 17.51 -7.56 3.86
N ILE A 287 18.06 -8.74 4.16
CA ILE A 287 19.45 -8.86 4.62
C ILE A 287 20.48 -8.43 3.56
N TYR A 288 20.22 -8.68 2.28
CA TYR A 288 21.05 -8.14 1.19
C TYR A 288 20.99 -6.61 1.15
N THR A 289 19.78 -6.04 1.31
CA THR A 289 19.58 -4.58 1.34
C THR A 289 20.31 -3.94 2.50
N ASP A 290 20.18 -4.50 3.70
CA ASP A 290 20.88 -4.02 4.91
C ASP A 290 22.40 -4.05 4.70
N THR A 291 22.95 -5.15 4.16
CA THR A 291 24.39 -5.24 3.87
C THR A 291 24.85 -4.17 2.88
N ILE A 292 24.07 -3.88 1.83
CA ILE A 292 24.42 -2.83 0.85
C ILE A 292 24.43 -1.44 1.52
N VAL A 293 23.45 -1.18 2.40
CA VAL A 293 23.33 0.08 3.13
C VAL A 293 24.45 0.23 4.16
N ASP A 294 24.77 -0.82 4.92
CA ASP A 294 25.83 -0.85 5.92
C ASP A 294 27.21 -0.60 5.31
N LEU A 295 27.44 -1.07 4.08
CA LEU A 295 28.65 -0.78 3.30
C LEU A 295 28.67 0.64 2.69
N GLY A 296 27.66 1.47 2.96
CA GLY A 296 27.61 2.87 2.52
C GLY A 296 27.04 3.09 1.11
N TYR A 297 26.41 2.09 0.50
CA TYR A 297 25.89 2.15 -0.88
C TYR A 297 24.40 2.46 -0.97
N ARG A 298 23.80 3.05 0.08
CA ARG A 298 22.38 3.40 0.15
C ARG A 298 21.91 4.19 -1.08
N ASP A 299 22.62 5.24 -1.45
CA ASP A 299 22.22 6.12 -2.55
C ASP A 299 22.46 5.50 -3.93
N GLU A 300 23.24 4.42 -4.00
CA GLU A 300 23.51 3.66 -5.23
C GLU A 300 22.60 2.44 -5.41
N LEU A 301 21.82 2.07 -4.39
CA LEU A 301 20.85 0.99 -4.44
C LEU A 301 19.66 1.35 -5.33
N ALA A 302 19.48 0.58 -6.40
CA ALA A 302 18.53 0.91 -7.45
C ALA A 302 17.11 0.41 -7.18
N ASN A 303 16.99 -0.79 -6.60
CA ASN A 303 15.72 -1.43 -6.35
C ASN A 303 15.70 -2.19 -5.02
N TYR A 304 14.50 -2.40 -4.50
CA TYR A 304 14.19 -3.40 -3.49
C TYR A 304 13.15 -4.35 -4.05
N GLY A 305 13.32 -5.65 -3.87
CA GLY A 305 12.40 -6.63 -4.41
C GLY A 305 12.80 -8.05 -4.06
N GLU A 306 11.89 -8.97 -4.31
CA GLU A 306 12.15 -10.39 -4.13
C GLU A 306 11.32 -11.25 -5.08
N TYR A 307 11.79 -12.47 -5.29
CA TYR A 307 10.98 -13.56 -5.83
C TYR A 307 11.01 -14.75 -4.87
N SER A 308 9.86 -15.32 -4.51
CA SER A 308 9.78 -16.49 -3.62
C SER A 308 8.50 -17.29 -3.84
N GLY A 309 8.29 -18.37 -3.08
CA GLY A 309 7.13 -19.23 -3.28
C GLY A 309 7.22 -20.16 -4.50
N ASN A 310 8.44 -20.54 -4.92
CA ASN A 310 8.70 -21.44 -6.04
C ASN A 310 8.08 -20.97 -7.39
N PRO A 311 8.44 -19.78 -7.89
CA PRO A 311 7.95 -19.31 -9.19
C PRO A 311 8.41 -20.22 -10.32
N THR A 312 7.63 -20.24 -11.40
CA THR A 312 7.96 -20.98 -12.62
C THR A 312 9.14 -20.35 -13.36
N THR A 313 9.69 -21.09 -14.34
CA THR A 313 10.71 -20.58 -15.27
C THR A 313 10.25 -19.29 -15.94
N ASP A 314 9.03 -19.26 -16.46
CA ASP A 314 8.48 -18.10 -17.20
C ASP A 314 8.28 -16.88 -16.30
N LEU A 315 7.76 -17.07 -15.08
CA LEU A 315 7.62 -15.98 -14.11
C LEU A 315 8.98 -15.41 -13.73
N THR A 316 9.97 -16.29 -13.54
CA THR A 316 11.33 -15.85 -13.20
C THR A 316 11.99 -15.14 -14.39
N TYR A 317 11.73 -15.59 -15.62
CA TYR A 317 12.18 -14.94 -16.84
C TYR A 317 11.62 -13.52 -16.96
N GLU A 318 10.30 -13.34 -16.83
CA GLU A 318 9.67 -12.01 -16.95
C GLU A 318 10.10 -11.07 -15.81
N TYR A 319 10.27 -11.59 -14.58
CA TYR A 319 10.82 -10.83 -13.47
C TYR A 319 12.27 -10.38 -13.74
N ALA A 320 13.14 -11.29 -14.18
CA ALA A 320 14.52 -11.01 -14.51
C ALA A 320 14.61 -9.99 -15.65
N LYS A 321 13.90 -10.23 -16.75
CA LYS A 321 13.79 -9.33 -17.92
C LYS A 321 13.40 -7.91 -17.52
N THR A 322 12.44 -7.76 -16.60
CA THR A 322 12.03 -6.44 -16.10
C THR A 322 13.17 -5.70 -15.39
N ILE A 323 13.92 -6.40 -14.51
CA ILE A 323 15.09 -5.82 -13.83
C ILE A 323 16.20 -5.49 -14.84
N LEU A 324 16.48 -6.40 -15.78
CA LEU A 324 17.52 -6.23 -16.80
C LEU A 324 17.21 -5.05 -17.72
N ASP A 325 15.93 -4.84 -18.09
CA ASP A 325 15.52 -3.66 -18.83
C ASP A 325 15.81 -2.38 -18.05
N LEU A 326 15.30 -2.29 -16.81
CA LEU A 326 15.48 -1.11 -15.97
C LEU A 326 16.96 -0.76 -15.77
N MET A 327 17.80 -1.75 -15.44
CA MET A 327 19.20 -1.49 -15.13
C MET A 327 20.05 -1.11 -16.35
N THR A 328 19.60 -1.45 -17.56
CA THR A 328 20.35 -1.23 -18.81
C THR A 328 19.88 -0.03 -19.64
N ARG A 329 18.93 0.78 -19.14
CA ARG A 329 18.43 1.98 -19.87
C ARG A 329 19.50 3.06 -20.08
N GLU A 330 20.35 3.27 -19.08
CA GLU A 330 21.40 4.29 -19.08
C GLU A 330 22.70 3.71 -18.50
N LYS A 331 23.85 4.21 -18.94
CA LYS A 331 25.15 3.89 -18.30
C LYS A 331 25.27 4.65 -16.97
N ASP A 332 26.13 4.18 -16.06
CA ASP A 332 26.48 5.00 -14.88
C ASP A 332 27.06 6.34 -15.34
N PRO A 333 26.60 7.50 -14.82
CA PRO A 333 27.05 8.82 -15.26
C PRO A 333 28.56 9.06 -15.10
N LYS A 334 29.22 8.32 -14.20
CA LYS A 334 30.67 8.40 -13.96
C LYS A 334 31.44 7.28 -14.69
N GLY A 335 30.78 6.53 -15.57
CA GLY A 335 31.39 5.45 -16.36
C GLY A 335 31.78 4.20 -15.57
N ARG A 336 31.36 4.09 -14.30
CA ARG A 336 31.64 2.98 -13.39
C ARG A 336 30.80 1.74 -13.75
N PRO A 337 31.20 0.52 -13.32
CA PRO A 337 30.38 -0.66 -13.54
C PRO A 337 29.08 -0.59 -12.73
N LYS A 338 28.04 -1.27 -13.25
CA LYS A 338 26.83 -1.62 -12.50
C LYS A 338 26.91 -3.07 -12.01
N PHE A 339 26.24 -3.38 -10.92
CA PHE A 339 26.24 -4.69 -10.30
C PHE A 339 24.84 -5.28 -10.26
N LEU A 340 24.70 -6.54 -10.65
CA LEU A 340 23.51 -7.35 -10.42
C LEU A 340 23.82 -8.43 -9.38
N LEU A 341 23.15 -8.35 -8.23
CA LEU A 341 23.29 -9.30 -7.13
C LEU A 341 22.14 -10.32 -7.22
N VAL A 342 22.44 -11.51 -7.75
CA VAL A 342 21.50 -12.63 -7.87
C VAL A 342 21.67 -13.55 -6.65
N GLY A 343 20.88 -13.29 -5.62
CA GLY A 343 21.18 -13.79 -4.27
C GLY A 343 20.07 -14.57 -3.58
N GLY A 344 20.37 -14.98 -2.35
CA GLY A 344 19.39 -15.29 -1.31
C GLY A 344 19.79 -16.47 -0.44
N GLY A 345 18.86 -16.80 0.48
CA GLY A 345 19.03 -17.92 1.41
C GLY A 345 19.06 -19.29 0.72
N ILE A 346 19.27 -20.34 1.51
CA ILE A 346 19.11 -21.71 1.04
C ILE A 346 17.60 -21.98 0.97
N ALA A 347 17.09 -22.25 -0.24
CA ALA A 347 15.65 -22.47 -0.42
C ALA A 347 15.22 -23.82 0.19
N ASN A 348 14.03 -23.85 0.79
CA ASN A 348 13.45 -25.10 1.29
C ASN A 348 12.82 -25.94 0.16
N PHE A 349 12.05 -25.30 -0.73
CA PHE A 349 11.27 -26.00 -1.76
C PHE A 349 11.33 -25.35 -3.16
N THR A 350 11.91 -24.16 -3.29
CA THR A 350 12.07 -23.53 -4.61
C THR A 350 13.09 -24.29 -5.45
N ASP A 351 12.70 -24.67 -6.66
CA ASP A 351 13.57 -25.34 -7.63
C ASP A 351 14.55 -24.32 -8.24
N VAL A 352 15.81 -24.39 -7.80
CA VAL A 352 16.84 -23.44 -8.21
C VAL A 352 17.20 -23.62 -9.68
N ALA A 353 17.14 -24.85 -10.23
CA ALA A 353 17.42 -25.08 -11.65
C ALA A 353 16.38 -24.41 -12.56
N LYS A 354 15.08 -24.52 -12.22
CA LYS A 354 14.00 -23.87 -13.00
C LYS A 354 14.10 -22.35 -12.95
N THR A 355 14.27 -21.79 -11.76
CA THR A 355 14.38 -20.34 -11.60
C THR A 355 15.62 -19.79 -12.30
N PHE A 356 16.78 -20.46 -12.19
CA PHE A 356 18.00 -20.03 -12.88
C PHE A 356 17.92 -20.23 -14.40
N THR A 357 17.16 -21.21 -14.89
CA THR A 357 16.84 -21.33 -16.33
C THR A 357 16.14 -20.05 -16.83
N GLY A 358 15.12 -19.57 -16.11
CA GLY A 358 14.43 -18.32 -16.48
C GLY A 358 15.36 -17.09 -16.45
N ILE A 359 16.20 -16.98 -15.42
CA ILE A 359 17.19 -15.89 -15.32
C ILE A 359 18.17 -15.93 -16.48
N THR A 360 18.72 -17.11 -16.80
CA THR A 360 19.72 -17.26 -17.86
C THR A 360 19.15 -17.00 -19.25
N MET A 361 17.88 -17.34 -19.49
CA MET A 361 17.16 -16.92 -20.71
C MET A 361 17.12 -15.38 -20.82
N ALA A 362 16.72 -14.68 -19.77
CA ALA A 362 16.67 -13.21 -19.77
C ALA A 362 18.05 -12.57 -19.94
N LEU A 363 19.09 -13.13 -19.31
CA LEU A 363 20.47 -12.66 -19.48
C LEU A 363 20.97 -12.79 -20.93
N LYS A 364 20.61 -13.87 -21.63
CA LYS A 364 20.93 -14.05 -23.05
C LYS A 364 20.26 -12.97 -23.91
N ASP A 365 18.98 -12.71 -23.69
CA ASP A 365 18.22 -11.69 -24.44
C ASP A 365 18.80 -10.27 -24.25
N TYR A 366 19.37 -9.98 -23.07
CA TYR A 366 19.93 -8.68 -22.72
C TYR A 366 21.45 -8.59 -22.88
N LYS A 367 22.12 -9.62 -23.45
CA LYS A 367 23.59 -9.70 -23.58
C LYS A 367 24.25 -8.39 -24.03
N LYS A 368 23.80 -7.84 -25.16
CA LYS A 368 24.40 -6.62 -25.74
C LYS A 368 24.26 -5.43 -24.79
N LYS A 369 23.05 -5.21 -24.26
CA LYS A 369 22.78 -4.12 -23.33
C LYS A 369 23.60 -4.23 -22.03
N LEU A 370 23.78 -5.44 -21.51
CA LEU A 370 24.58 -5.72 -20.32
C LEU A 370 26.06 -5.37 -20.53
N ILE A 371 26.62 -5.74 -21.68
CA ILE A 371 27.99 -5.38 -22.07
C ILE A 371 28.12 -3.86 -22.22
N ASP A 372 27.22 -3.23 -22.97
CA ASP A 372 27.27 -1.79 -23.27
C ASP A 372 27.18 -0.92 -21.99
N THR A 373 26.48 -1.42 -20.96
CA THR A 373 26.30 -0.76 -19.66
C THR A 373 27.28 -1.22 -18.57
N LYS A 374 28.27 -2.05 -18.92
CA LYS A 374 29.33 -2.54 -18.02
C LYS A 374 28.79 -3.23 -16.76
N VAL A 375 27.79 -4.10 -16.93
CA VAL A 375 27.22 -4.88 -15.82
C VAL A 375 28.19 -5.98 -15.40
N LYS A 376 28.32 -6.18 -14.09
CA LYS A 376 28.95 -7.35 -13.46
C LYS A 376 27.91 -8.08 -12.61
N ILE A 377 27.90 -9.40 -12.65
CA ILE A 377 26.89 -10.23 -12.01
C ILE A 377 27.55 -11.07 -10.93
N TYR A 378 26.98 -11.05 -9.72
CA TYR A 378 27.42 -11.89 -8.62
C TYR A 378 26.27 -12.77 -8.15
N VAL A 379 26.51 -14.07 -8.06
CA VAL A 379 25.48 -15.07 -7.85
C VAL A 379 25.79 -15.89 -6.61
N ARG A 380 24.84 -15.98 -5.68
CA ARG A 380 24.93 -16.88 -4.52
C ARG A 380 23.59 -17.52 -4.25
N ARG A 381 23.51 -18.85 -4.36
CA ARG A 381 22.26 -19.58 -4.10
C ARG A 381 22.46 -21.00 -3.59
N GLY A 382 21.49 -21.48 -2.81
CA GLY A 382 21.34 -22.88 -2.42
C GLY A 382 19.86 -23.29 -2.39
N GLY A 383 19.60 -24.59 -2.28
CA GLY A 383 18.25 -25.18 -2.22
C GLY A 383 18.08 -26.35 -3.20
N PRO A 384 16.85 -26.86 -3.42
CA PRO A 384 16.60 -27.94 -4.37
C PRO A 384 17.21 -27.66 -5.76
N ASN A 385 17.92 -28.64 -6.32
CA ASN A 385 18.57 -28.59 -7.63
C ASN A 385 19.56 -27.42 -7.84
N TYR A 386 20.11 -26.86 -6.76
CA TYR A 386 21.00 -25.70 -6.87
C TYR A 386 22.28 -26.00 -7.64
N GLN A 387 22.86 -27.21 -7.55
CA GLN A 387 24.07 -27.53 -8.29
C GLN A 387 23.88 -27.34 -9.79
N GLU A 388 22.73 -27.78 -10.32
CA GLU A 388 22.39 -27.62 -11.74
C GLU A 388 22.13 -26.15 -12.09
N GLY A 389 21.37 -25.42 -11.26
CA GLY A 389 21.17 -23.99 -11.47
C GLY A 389 22.50 -23.21 -11.51
N LEU A 390 23.39 -23.45 -10.54
CA LEU A 390 24.72 -22.82 -10.50
C LEU A 390 25.59 -23.25 -11.69
N ARG A 391 25.50 -24.51 -12.14
CA ARG A 391 26.23 -24.99 -13.33
C ARG A 391 25.79 -24.23 -14.58
N ILE A 392 24.49 -24.13 -14.85
CA ILE A 392 23.94 -23.41 -16.00
C ILE A 392 24.39 -21.94 -15.98
N MET A 393 24.38 -21.30 -14.81
CA MET A 393 24.85 -19.92 -14.66
C MET A 393 26.37 -19.76 -14.90
N LYS A 394 27.18 -20.71 -14.43
CA LYS A 394 28.64 -20.73 -14.67
C LYS A 394 28.95 -20.93 -16.14
N ASP A 395 28.26 -21.83 -16.81
CA ASP A 395 28.44 -22.10 -18.23
C ASP A 395 28.02 -20.88 -19.06
N LEU A 396 26.92 -20.22 -18.70
CA LEU A 396 26.52 -18.95 -19.32
C LEU A 396 27.62 -17.88 -19.20
N GLY A 397 28.27 -17.76 -18.04
CA GLY A 397 29.35 -16.79 -17.82
C GLY A 397 30.52 -16.93 -18.81
N LYS A 398 30.79 -18.14 -19.31
CA LYS A 398 31.85 -18.41 -20.30
C LYS A 398 31.48 -17.91 -21.70
N GLU A 399 30.19 -17.87 -22.04
CA GLU A 399 29.69 -17.58 -23.39
C GLU A 399 29.08 -16.17 -23.54
N LEU A 400 28.54 -15.62 -22.43
CA LEU A 400 27.78 -14.38 -22.46
C LEU A 400 28.68 -13.16 -22.68
N GLY A 401 29.96 -13.20 -22.29
CA GLY A 401 30.87 -12.06 -22.37
C GLY A 401 30.58 -10.97 -21.32
N VAL A 402 29.73 -11.27 -20.35
CA VAL A 402 29.44 -10.43 -19.17
C VAL A 402 30.14 -11.10 -17.97
N PRO A 403 30.87 -10.37 -17.12
CA PRO A 403 31.48 -10.97 -15.93
C PRO A 403 30.42 -11.55 -14.98
N ILE A 404 30.49 -12.86 -14.72
CA ILE A 404 29.61 -13.56 -13.78
C ILE A 404 30.46 -14.37 -12.78
N GLU A 405 30.32 -14.08 -11.49
CA GLU A 405 30.94 -14.83 -10.40
C GLU A 405 29.87 -15.64 -9.64
N VAL A 406 30.06 -16.96 -9.51
CA VAL A 406 29.01 -17.88 -9.05
C VAL A 406 29.45 -18.71 -7.85
N TYR A 407 28.69 -18.59 -6.77
CA TYR A 407 28.95 -19.20 -5.46
C TYR A 407 27.77 -20.03 -4.96
N GLY A 408 28.06 -21.08 -4.20
CA GLY A 408 27.07 -21.95 -3.59
C GLY A 408 26.85 -21.69 -2.09
N PRO A 409 26.22 -22.63 -1.38
CA PRO A 409 25.90 -22.50 0.03
C PRO A 409 27.14 -22.48 0.94
N GLU A 410 28.29 -22.96 0.47
CA GLU A 410 29.58 -22.88 1.17
C GLU A 410 30.05 -21.43 1.39
N THR A 411 29.57 -20.50 0.56
CA THR A 411 29.85 -19.07 0.70
C THR A 411 28.78 -18.41 1.56
N HIS A 412 29.18 -17.57 2.53
CA HIS A 412 28.24 -16.81 3.37
C HIS A 412 27.27 -15.99 2.49
N MET A 413 25.99 -15.93 2.87
CA MET A 413 24.91 -15.41 2.03
C MET A 413 25.23 -14.03 1.43
N THR A 414 25.67 -13.10 2.27
CA THR A 414 25.93 -11.70 1.87
C THR A 414 27.37 -11.45 1.41
N ARG A 415 28.23 -12.49 1.32
CA ARG A 415 29.63 -12.31 0.93
C ARG A 415 29.77 -11.71 -0.46
N ILE A 416 28.87 -12.08 -1.39
CA ILE A 416 28.87 -11.53 -2.75
C ILE A 416 28.61 -10.03 -2.82
N VAL A 417 28.01 -9.43 -1.78
CA VAL A 417 27.85 -7.97 -1.69
C VAL A 417 29.20 -7.30 -1.49
N ASN A 418 30.02 -7.83 -0.57
CA ASN A 418 31.38 -7.33 -0.31
C ASN A 418 32.29 -7.53 -1.54
N MET A 419 32.21 -8.70 -2.17
CA MET A 419 32.99 -8.98 -3.39
C MET A 419 32.64 -8.00 -4.51
N ALA A 420 31.35 -7.72 -4.72
CA ALA A 420 30.90 -6.80 -5.75
C ALA A 420 31.29 -5.34 -5.47
N LEU A 421 31.08 -4.87 -4.23
CA LEU A 421 31.15 -3.43 -3.91
C LEU A 421 32.51 -3.00 -3.38
N GLU A 422 33.24 -3.86 -2.66
CA GLU A 422 34.55 -3.57 -2.10
C GLU A 422 35.70 -4.30 -2.81
N GLY A 423 35.41 -5.31 -3.63
CA GLY A 423 36.43 -6.15 -4.26
C GLY A 423 37.16 -7.08 -3.28
N LYS A 424 36.53 -7.42 -2.15
CA LYS A 424 37.10 -8.22 -1.05
C LYS A 424 36.41 -9.56 -0.86
#